data_AF-A0AAU6WVZ3-F1
#
_entry.id   AF-A0AAU6WVZ3-F1
#
_cell.length_a   1.000
_cell.length_b   1.000
_cell.length_c   1.000
_cell.angle_alpha   90.00
_cell.angle_beta   90.00
_cell.angle_gamma   90.00
#
_symmetry.space_group_name_H-M   'P 1'
#
loop_
_entity.id
_entity.type
_entity.pdbx_description
1 polymer ?
#
loop_
_entity_poly.entity_id
_entity_poly.type
_entity_poly.pdbx_seq_one_letter_code
_entity_poly.pdbx_strand_id
1 'polypeptide(L)' 'MSEISLACMESISPIFFTIPFAGKLSGIFEFEKLKQRFQEKRPDLENFFIGEVYKAYLDKFQEIWEIRNIS' A
#
# COMPACT_ATOMS: atom_id res chain seq x y z
N MET A 1 -6.64 -17.13 -2.07
CA MET A 1 -6.20 -15.72 -2.09
C MET A 1 -7.32 -14.88 -1.51
N SER A 2 -7.21 -14.33 -0.29
CA SER A 2 -8.15 -13.27 0.12
C SER A 2 -7.76 -12.47 1.38
N GLU A 3 -7.11 -13.07 2.39
CA GLU A 3 -6.88 -12.37 3.67
C GLU A 3 -5.68 -11.41 3.64
N ILE A 4 -4.53 -11.85 3.12
CA ILE A 4 -3.36 -10.97 2.99
C ILE A 4 -3.63 -9.76 2.09
N SER A 5 -4.38 -9.95 1.00
CA SER A 5 -4.77 -8.85 0.11
C SER A 5 -5.67 -7.84 0.81
N LEU A 6 -6.60 -8.32 1.64
CA LEU A 6 -7.47 -7.44 2.43
C LEU A 6 -6.65 -6.68 3.48
N ALA A 7 -5.79 -7.37 4.22
CA ALA A 7 -4.93 -6.76 5.22
C ALA A 7 -3.98 -5.70 4.63
N CYS A 8 -3.44 -5.95 3.43
CA CYS A 8 -2.67 -4.94 2.70
C CYS A 8 -3.52 -3.71 2.36
N MET A 9 -4.77 -3.87 1.91
CA MET A 9 -5.65 -2.73 1.62
C MET A 9 -6.06 -1.97 2.89
N GLU A 10 -6.31 -2.67 4.00
CA GLU A 10 -6.62 -2.05 5.29
C GLU A 10 -5.42 -1.32 5.89
N SER A 11 -4.20 -1.76 5.58
CA SER A 11 -2.99 -1.12 6.08
C SER A 11 -2.75 0.28 5.50
N ILE A 12 -3.27 0.53 4.29
CA ILE A 12 -3.19 1.83 3.61
C ILE A 12 -4.50 2.62 3.65
N SER A 13 -5.57 2.06 4.20
CA SER A 13 -6.85 2.76 4.28
C SER A 13 -6.83 3.91 5.30
N PRO A 14 -7.52 5.04 5.06
CA PRO A 14 -8.16 5.45 3.81
C PRO A 14 -7.17 6.02 2.78
N ILE A 15 -7.46 5.77 1.50
CA ILE A 15 -6.72 6.32 0.35
C ILE A 15 -7.47 7.55 -0.17
N PHE A 16 -6.78 8.69 -0.24
CA PHE A 16 -7.32 9.92 -0.80
C PHE A 16 -6.77 10.15 -2.21
N PHE A 17 -7.61 10.64 -3.11
CA PHE A 17 -7.23 10.92 -4.50
C PHE A 17 -7.34 12.41 -4.80
N THR A 18 -6.46 12.90 -5.65
CA THR A 18 -6.56 14.25 -6.20
C THR A 18 -7.43 14.23 -7.46
N ILE A 19 -8.49 15.04 -7.45
CA ILE A 19 -9.39 15.23 -8.59
C ILE A 19 -9.30 16.71 -8.97
N PRO A 20 -8.63 17.09 -10.07
CA PRO A 20 -8.70 18.44 -10.60
C PRO A 20 -10.08 18.68 -11.22
N PHE A 21 -10.36 19.96 -11.47
CA PHE A 21 -11.64 20.51 -11.92
C PHE A 21 -12.29 19.79 -13.13
N ALA A 22 -11.52 19.02 -13.92
CA ALA A 22 -12.01 18.26 -15.08
C ALA A 22 -12.45 16.81 -14.76
N GLY A 23 -12.57 16.42 -13.48
CA GLY A 23 -13.07 15.09 -13.07
C GLY A 23 -12.13 13.92 -13.37
N LYS A 24 -10.86 14.18 -13.72
CA LYS A 24 -9.84 13.14 -13.96
C LYS A 24 -9.14 12.79 -12.65
N LEU A 25 -8.80 11.53 -12.40
CA LEU A 25 -7.90 11.22 -11.29
C LEU A 25 -6.48 11.66 -11.67
N SER A 26 -5.91 12.62 -10.93
CA SER A 26 -4.54 13.10 -11.18
C SER A 26 -3.50 12.41 -10.33
N GLY A 27 -3.89 11.74 -9.24
CA GLY A 27 -2.97 10.99 -8.39
C GLY A 27 -3.55 10.63 -7.04
N ILE A 28 -2.70 10.03 -6.21
CA ILE A 28 -2.99 9.78 -4.79
C ILE A 28 -2.51 10.99 -3.99
N PHE A 29 -3.40 11.53 -3.15
CA PHE A 29 -3.07 12.62 -2.26
C PHE A 29 -2.16 12.13 -1.13
N GLU A 30 -1.05 12.84 -0.88
CA GLU A 30 -0.06 12.51 0.16
C GLU A 30 0.46 11.06 0.09
N PHE A 31 0.86 10.61 -1.09
CA PHE A 31 1.36 9.25 -1.34
C PHE A 31 2.47 8.80 -0.37
N GLU A 32 3.38 9.69 0.03
CA GLU A 32 4.43 9.38 1.01
C GLU A 32 3.87 9.04 2.40
N LYS A 33 2.80 9.71 2.85
CA LYS A 33 2.12 9.34 4.09
C LYS A 33 1.45 7.97 3.98
N LEU A 34 1.00 7.62 2.78
CA LEU A 34 0.40 6.30 2.51
C LEU A 34 1.45 5.19 2.62
N LYS A 35 2.65 5.40 2.05
CA LYS A 35 3.80 4.50 2.23
C LYS A 35 4.17 4.35 3.70
N GLN A 36 4.23 5.47 4.42
CA GLN A 36 4.58 5.46 5.85
C GLN A 36 3.59 4.62 6.66
N ARG A 37 2.28 4.77 6.45
CA ARG A 37 1.26 3.94 7.14
C ARG A 37 1.44 2.44 6.88
N PHE A 38 1.80 2.07 5.65
CA PHE A 38 2.11 0.67 5.34
C PHE A 38 3.33 0.19 6.13
N GLN A 39 4.41 0.97 6.17
CA GLN A 39 5.62 0.63 6.95
C GLN A 39 5.31 0.45 8.44
N GLU A 40 4.49 1.32 9.01
CA GLU A 40 4.10 1.26 10.43
C GLU A 40 3.30 -0.01 10.76
N LYS A 41 2.44 -0.47 9.86
CA LYS A 41 1.62 -1.68 10.05
C LYS A 41 2.30 -2.97 9.58
N ARG A 42 3.37 -2.88 8.79
CA ARG A 42 4.05 -4.03 8.21
C ARG A 42 4.52 -5.06 9.25
N PRO A 43 5.09 -4.67 10.41
CA PRO A 43 5.46 -5.63 11.46
C PRO A 43 4.28 -6.48 11.95
N ASP A 44 3.11 -5.87 12.11
CA ASP A 44 1.89 -6.59 12.55
C ASP A 44 1.44 -7.60 11.48
N LEU A 45 1.54 -7.23 10.20
CA LEU A 45 1.26 -8.11 9.08
C LEU A 45 2.25 -9.28 9.02
N GLU A 46 3.54 -9.03 9.23
CA GLU A 46 4.58 -10.08 9.25
C GLU A 46 4.43 -11.03 10.46
N ASN A 47 3.94 -10.53 11.59
CA ASN A 47 3.63 -11.33 12.77
C ASN A 47 2.41 -12.25 12.55
N PHE A 48 1.40 -11.78 11.80
CA PHE A 48 0.19 -12.55 11.53
C PHE A 48 0.36 -13.51 10.33
N PHE A 49 0.93 -13.02 9.23
CA PHE A 49 1.13 -13.79 7.99
C PHE A 49 2.55 -14.38 7.93
N ILE A 50 2.74 -15.48 8.65
CA ILE A 50 4.06 -16.10 8.83
C ILE A 50 4.42 -16.99 7.63
N GLY A 51 5.67 -16.86 7.17
CA GLY A 51 6.27 -17.74 6.17
C GLY A 51 6.74 -16.99 4.92
N GLU A 52 7.66 -17.62 4.18
CA GLU A 52 8.35 -17.01 3.03
C GLU A 52 7.40 -16.54 1.92
N VAL A 53 6.32 -17.30 1.69
CA VAL A 53 5.31 -16.98 0.68
C VAL A 53 4.62 -15.65 1.01
N TYR A 54 4.19 -15.47 2.27
CA TYR A 54 3.52 -14.23 2.68
C TYR A 54 4.48 -13.05 2.74
N LYS A 55 5.71 -13.28 3.19
CA LYS A 55 6.77 -12.28 3.12
C LYS A 55 7.00 -11.80 1.69
N ALA A 56 7.08 -12.72 0.72
CA ALA A 56 7.22 -12.38 -0.69
C ALA A 56 6.05 -11.52 -1.22
N TYR A 57 4.82 -11.76 -0.77
CA TYR A 57 3.68 -10.90 -1.11
C TYR A 57 3.79 -9.50 -0.50
N LEU A 58 4.17 -9.38 0.78
CA LEU A 58 4.36 -8.08 1.44
C LEU A 58 5.52 -7.29 0.81
N ASP A 59 6.62 -7.97 0.51
CA ASP A 59 7.76 -7.42 -0.23
C ASP A 59 7.33 -6.92 -1.60
N LYS A 60 6.60 -7.74 -2.36
CA LYS A 60 6.14 -7.35 -3.69
C LYS A 60 5.14 -6.20 -3.63
N PHE A 61 4.28 -6.19 -2.63
CA PHE A 61 3.36 -5.09 -2.40
C PHE A 61 4.13 -3.79 -2.19
N GLN A 62 5.14 -3.79 -1.30
CA GLN A 62 6.00 -2.63 -1.02
C GLN A 62 6.84 -2.18 -2.24
N GLU A 63 7.39 -3.12 -3.02
CA GLU A 63 8.22 -2.81 -4.19
C GLU A 63 7.48 -1.97 -5.23
N ILE A 64 6.18 -2.21 -5.42
CA ILE A 64 5.35 -1.47 -6.39
C ILE A 64 5.28 0.03 -6.04
N TRP A 65 5.45 0.41 -4.78
CA TRP A 65 5.44 1.81 -4.34
C TRP A 65 6.71 2.57 -4.72
N GLU A 66 7.83 1.86 -4.88
CA GLU A 66 9.12 2.44 -5.28
C GLU A 66 9.21 2.63 -6.81
N ILE A 67 8.56 1.76 -7.58
CA ILE A 67 8.56 1.82 -9.05
C ILE A 67 7.70 2.98 -9.58
N ARG A 68 6.73 3.47 -8.80
CA ARG A 68 5.76 4.50 -9.24
C ARG A 68 6.17 5.94 -8.94
N ASN A 69 7.46 6.20 -8.72
CA ASN A 69 8.01 7.57 -8.75
C ASN A 69 8.00 8.08 -10.21
N ILE A 70 6.81 8.36 -10.74
CA ILE A 70 6.61 8.98 -12.04
C ILE A 70 6.81 10.49 -11.81
N SER A 71 8.01 10.93 -12.14
CA SER A 71 8.42 12.32 -12.33
C SER A 71 7.60 13.03 -13.40
#